data_AF-A0A918YIB8-F1
#
_entry.id   AF-A0A918YIB8-F1
#
_cell.length_a   1.000
_cell.length_b   1.000
_cell.length_c   1.000
_cell.angle_alpha   90.00
_cell.angle_beta   90.00
_cell.angle_gamma   90.00
#
_symmetry.space_group_name_H-M   'P 1'
#
loop_
_entity.id
_entity.type
_entity.pdbx_description
1 polymer ?
#
loop_
_entity_poly.entity_id
_entity_poly.type
_entity_poly.pdbx_seq_one_letter_code
_entity_poly.pdbx_strand_id
1 'polypeptide(L)'
;MTRNVQTHDEIRPKRRGLRLATVVASAALVTGGVLLPVSGAMAAPMPTSTVAFVHGGGAGGAGGDGGSGLVGGGGGAGGSGGGSVLGTGGDGGAGGKGGDGVLSGGGGGGGGGGGEGVIGGKGGDGGAGGFGIFSGGGGGSGGGGGDGTLIGGQGGNGGKGGNSVFQGGNGGKGGKGGVGGLFGGAGGSGGAGGISLF
;
A
#
# COMPACT_ATOMS: atom_id res chain seq x y z
N MET A 1 2.59 40.64 74.14
CA MET A 1 2.25 39.22 74.41
C MET A 1 1.47 38.69 73.22
N THR A 2 2.14 38.00 72.31
CA THR A 2 1.57 37.44 71.08
C THR A 2 1.69 35.92 71.17
N ARG A 3 0.56 35.22 71.21
CA ARG A 3 0.48 33.76 71.35
C ARG A 3 0.70 33.09 70.00
N ASN A 4 1.65 32.16 69.96
CA ASN A 4 1.82 31.15 68.91
C ASN A 4 0.67 30.15 68.96
N VAL A 5 0.02 29.90 67.82
CA VAL A 5 -0.78 28.70 67.59
C VAL A 5 -0.18 27.99 66.38
N GLN A 6 0.51 26.89 66.66
CA GLN A 6 1.01 25.94 65.67
C GLN A 6 -0.17 25.07 65.21
N THR A 7 -0.28 24.86 63.90
CA THR A 7 -0.98 23.71 63.32
C THR A 7 0.06 22.92 62.52
N HIS A 8 0.35 21.71 62.98
CA HIS A 8 1.01 20.69 62.18
C HIS A 8 -0.10 19.96 61.43
N ASP A 9 0.07 19.79 60.12
CA ASP A 9 -0.33 18.54 59.47
C ASP A 9 0.74 18.16 58.46
N GLU A 10 1.45 17.11 58.85
CA GLU A 10 2.49 16.42 58.10
C GLU A 10 1.85 15.51 57.06
N ILE A 11 1.97 15.81 55.76
CA ILE A 11 2.06 14.75 54.74
C ILE A 11 3.04 15.19 53.63
N ARG A 12 4.30 14.76 53.76
CA ARG A 12 5.15 14.35 52.61
C ARG A 12 5.43 12.85 52.82
N PRO A 13 5.67 12.01 51.77
CA PRO A 13 6.53 12.37 50.64
C PRO A 13 6.29 11.65 49.28
N LYS A 14 7.07 12.08 48.27
CA LYS A 14 7.53 11.35 47.06
C LYS A 14 6.51 11.03 45.94
N ARG A 15 6.52 11.89 44.92
CA ARG A 15 6.92 11.51 43.53
C ARG A 15 7.36 12.75 42.76
N ARG A 16 8.65 13.08 42.95
CA ARG A 16 9.45 14.01 42.16
C ARG A 16 9.52 13.52 40.70
N GLY A 17 9.51 14.46 39.76
CA GLY A 17 10.66 14.58 38.86
C GLY A 17 10.55 14.12 37.41
N LEU A 18 9.47 13.48 36.96
CA LEU A 18 9.43 12.93 35.58
C LEU A 18 8.60 13.72 34.56
N ARG A 19 8.10 14.92 34.90
CA ARG A 19 7.29 15.73 33.97
C ARG A 19 7.86 17.10 33.63
N LEU A 20 9.04 17.46 34.17
CA LEU A 20 9.71 18.72 33.83
C LEU A 20 10.85 18.57 32.81
N ALA A 21 11.39 17.35 32.63
CA ALA A 21 12.51 17.11 31.71
C ALA A 21 12.11 17.21 30.23
N THR A 22 10.85 16.97 29.89
CA THR A 22 10.37 16.99 28.50
C THR A 22 10.01 18.38 27.98
N VAL A 23 9.87 19.39 28.85
CA VAL A 23 9.45 20.74 28.43
C VAL A 23 10.65 21.63 28.08
N VAL A 24 11.81 21.45 28.71
CA VAL A 24 13.00 22.29 28.47
C VAL A 24 13.72 21.96 27.15
N ALA A 25 13.56 20.75 26.62
CA ALA A 25 14.10 20.39 25.30
C ALA A 25 13.44 21.16 24.14
N SER A 26 12.34 21.89 24.39
CA SER A 26 11.64 22.69 23.39
C SER A 26 12.27 24.07 23.11
N ALA A 27 13.34 24.48 23.80
CA ALA A 27 13.87 25.85 23.66
C ALA A 27 15.23 25.98 22.92
N ALA A 28 15.99 24.90 22.74
CA ALA A 28 17.36 24.98 22.20
C ALA A 28 17.50 24.65 20.71
N LEU A 29 16.54 23.93 20.11
CA LEU A 29 16.60 23.54 18.69
C LEU A 29 16.07 24.61 17.73
N VAL A 30 15.37 25.63 18.24
CA VAL A 30 14.78 26.70 17.41
C VAL A 30 15.77 27.87 17.20
N THR A 31 16.87 27.94 17.95
CA THR A 31 17.81 29.08 17.93
C THR A 31 19.21 28.76 17.39
N GLY A 32 19.53 27.50 17.07
CA GLY A 32 20.88 27.08 16.63
C GLY A 32 21.07 26.76 15.15
N GLY A 33 20.03 26.84 14.31
CA GLY A 33 20.05 26.33 12.93
C GLY A 33 20.19 27.40 11.84
N VAL A 34 20.99 28.44 12.08
CA VAL A 34 21.36 29.43 11.06
C VAL A 34 22.44 28.83 10.16
N LEU A 35 22.05 28.35 8.98
CA LEU A 35 22.90 28.40 7.79
C LEU A 35 22.08 29.02 6.65
N LEU A 36 22.24 30.33 6.51
CA LEU A 36 21.76 31.15 5.40
C LEU A 36 22.32 30.64 4.06
N PRO A 37 21.58 30.82 2.95
CA PRO A 37 22.17 31.23 1.69
C PRO A 37 21.72 32.68 1.39
N VAL A 38 22.58 33.64 1.69
CA VAL A 38 22.43 35.04 1.25
C VAL A 38 23.45 35.31 0.15
N SER A 39 22.92 35.66 -1.03
CA SER A 39 23.50 36.44 -2.12
C SER A 39 24.36 35.77 -3.21
N GLY A 40 23.73 35.54 -4.37
CA GLY A 40 23.99 36.36 -5.57
C GLY A 40 25.03 35.88 -6.59
N ALA A 41 24.58 35.29 -7.69
CA ALA A 41 25.13 35.51 -9.04
C ALA A 41 24.18 34.98 -10.11
N MET A 42 23.72 35.88 -10.99
CA MET A 42 23.03 35.55 -12.24
C MET A 42 23.98 34.74 -13.12
N ALA A 43 23.66 33.48 -13.38
CA ALA A 43 24.12 32.77 -14.55
C ALA A 43 22.88 32.10 -15.15
N ALA A 44 22.44 32.61 -16.30
CA ALA A 44 21.40 31.96 -17.07
C ALA A 44 21.83 30.50 -17.28
N PRO A 45 21.03 29.50 -16.86
CA PRO A 45 21.32 28.13 -17.20
C PRO A 45 21.29 28.06 -18.73
N MET A 46 22.44 27.76 -19.35
CA MET A 46 22.42 27.27 -20.72
C MET A 46 21.42 26.11 -20.77
N PRO A 47 20.65 25.94 -21.86
CA PRO A 47 19.80 24.78 -22.00
C PRO A 47 20.71 23.57 -22.21
N THR A 48 21.21 23.01 -21.11
CA THR A 48 21.58 21.62 -21.03
C THR A 48 20.33 20.88 -21.43
N SER A 49 20.35 20.26 -22.60
CA SER A 49 19.35 19.32 -23.07
C SER A 49 19.04 18.40 -21.90
N THR A 50 17.95 18.72 -21.20
CA THR A 50 17.58 17.99 -20.01
C THR A 50 17.06 16.67 -20.56
N VAL A 51 17.90 15.65 -20.52
CA VAL A 51 17.40 14.28 -20.61
C VAL A 51 16.47 14.16 -19.42
N ALA A 52 15.17 14.36 -19.66
CA ALA A 52 14.15 14.14 -18.67
C ALA A 52 14.20 12.65 -18.38
N PHE A 53 14.99 12.26 -17.39
CA PHE A 53 14.93 10.93 -16.84
C PHE A 53 13.48 10.71 -16.46
N VAL A 54 12.85 9.75 -17.11
CA VAL A 54 11.46 9.47 -16.86
C VAL A 54 11.35 8.97 -15.44
N HIS A 55 10.99 9.86 -14.53
CA HIS A 55 10.82 9.51 -13.13
C HIS A 55 9.50 8.75 -13.01
N GLY A 56 9.58 7.56 -12.42
CA GLY A 56 8.39 6.90 -11.90
C GLY A 56 7.68 7.80 -10.89
N GLY A 57 6.44 7.48 -10.58
CA GLY A 57 5.69 8.19 -9.56
C GLY A 57 6.40 8.16 -8.21
N GLY A 58 6.34 9.28 -7.47
CA GLY A 58 6.96 9.36 -6.14
C GLY A 58 6.29 8.42 -5.15
N ALA A 59 7.05 7.87 -4.19
CA ALA A 59 6.46 7.07 -3.14
C ALA A 59 5.60 7.93 -2.19
N GLY A 60 4.49 7.38 -1.72
CA GLY A 60 3.62 8.02 -0.74
C GLY A 60 4.28 8.11 0.64
N GLY A 61 4.06 9.22 1.35
CA GLY A 61 4.39 9.35 2.77
C GLY A 61 3.49 8.48 3.65
N ALA A 62 3.67 8.47 4.97
CA ALA A 62 2.80 7.69 5.86
C ALA A 62 1.31 8.01 5.63
N GLY A 63 0.50 7.01 5.27
CA GLY A 63 -0.92 7.19 4.92
C GLY A 63 -1.19 7.71 3.49
N GLY A 64 -0.16 8.11 2.75
CA GLY A 64 -0.30 8.73 1.43
C GLY A 64 -0.19 7.73 0.28
N ASP A 65 -0.93 8.00 -0.79
CA ASP A 65 -0.85 7.23 -2.03
C ASP A 65 0.44 7.52 -2.80
N GLY A 66 0.87 6.55 -3.60
CA GLY A 66 1.95 6.72 -4.56
C GLY A 66 1.55 7.62 -5.70
N GLY A 67 2.49 8.43 -6.18
CA GLY A 67 2.32 9.26 -7.37
C GLY A 67 2.11 8.40 -8.62
N SER A 68 1.34 8.92 -9.58
CA SER A 68 1.25 8.31 -10.91
C SER A 68 2.43 8.73 -11.77
N GLY A 69 2.79 7.92 -12.76
CA GLY A 69 3.89 8.23 -13.66
C GLY A 69 4.02 7.24 -14.81
N LEU A 70 5.19 7.23 -15.45
CA LEU A 70 5.52 6.22 -16.45
C LEU A 70 5.53 4.80 -15.86
N VAL A 71 6.00 4.72 -14.63
CA VAL A 71 5.90 3.60 -13.70
C VAL A 71 5.22 4.14 -12.44
N GLY A 72 4.30 3.38 -11.86
CA GLY A 72 3.57 3.83 -10.67
C GLY A 72 4.46 3.89 -9.43
N GLY A 73 4.29 4.92 -8.61
CA GLY A 73 4.96 5.05 -7.32
C GLY A 73 4.34 4.16 -6.26
N GLY A 74 5.13 3.66 -5.31
CA GLY A 74 4.59 2.87 -4.20
C GLY A 74 3.77 3.71 -3.20
N GLY A 75 2.73 3.14 -2.61
CA GLY A 75 1.98 3.75 -1.51
C GLY A 75 2.77 3.73 -0.21
N GLY A 76 2.58 4.75 0.63
CA GLY A 76 3.05 4.70 2.01
C GLY A 76 2.12 3.85 2.88
N ALA A 77 2.43 3.66 4.17
CA ALA A 77 1.63 2.80 5.05
C ALA A 77 0.13 3.16 5.02
N GLY A 78 -0.74 2.24 4.57
CA GLY A 78 -2.18 2.45 4.36
C GLY A 78 -2.58 3.09 3.03
N GLY A 79 -1.63 3.67 2.29
CA GLY A 79 -1.85 4.31 1.00
C GLY A 79 -1.75 3.34 -0.18
N SER A 80 -2.46 3.66 -1.25
CA SER A 80 -2.49 2.88 -2.48
C SER A 80 -1.26 3.18 -3.35
N GLY A 81 -0.89 2.24 -4.21
CA GLY A 81 0.11 2.49 -5.25
C GLY A 81 -0.43 3.44 -6.32
N GLY A 82 0.47 4.17 -6.97
CA GLY A 82 0.15 5.10 -8.04
C GLY A 82 -0.03 4.42 -9.39
N GLY A 83 -0.75 5.08 -10.29
CA GLY A 83 -1.02 4.58 -11.63
C GLY A 83 0.19 4.63 -12.58
N SER A 84 0.17 3.80 -13.61
CA SER A 84 1.23 3.70 -14.62
C SER A 84 0.71 3.78 -16.05
N VAL A 85 1.25 4.71 -16.84
CA VAL A 85 0.80 4.94 -18.23
C VAL A 85 1.51 4.07 -19.28
N LEU A 86 2.67 3.48 -18.98
CA LEU A 86 3.38 2.59 -19.92
C LEU A 86 3.70 1.20 -19.35
N GLY A 87 3.49 0.95 -18.06
CA GLY A 87 4.02 -0.26 -17.43
C GLY A 87 3.18 -0.76 -16.28
N THR A 88 3.88 -1.08 -15.19
CA THR A 88 3.31 -1.65 -13.97
C THR A 88 2.87 -0.54 -13.02
N GLY A 89 1.67 -0.65 -12.46
CA GLY A 89 1.22 0.20 -11.37
C GLY A 89 2.08 0.02 -10.12
N GLY A 90 2.07 1.01 -9.23
CA GLY A 90 2.87 0.96 -8.00
C GLY A 90 2.28 -0.02 -6.98
N ASP A 91 3.11 -0.55 -6.10
CA ASP A 91 2.60 -1.39 -5.01
C ASP A 91 1.92 -0.53 -3.93
N GLY A 92 0.86 -1.04 -3.31
CA GLY A 92 0.25 -0.43 -2.13
C GLY A 92 1.15 -0.57 -0.90
N GLY A 93 1.08 0.41 0.01
CA GLY A 93 1.67 0.24 1.33
C GLY A 93 0.82 -0.69 2.20
N ALA A 94 1.23 -0.93 3.45
CA ALA A 94 0.53 -1.87 4.33
C ALA A 94 -0.98 -1.55 4.48
N GLY A 95 -1.85 -2.44 4.01
CA GLY A 95 -3.30 -2.26 3.95
C GLY A 95 -3.84 -1.56 2.68
N GLY A 96 -2.96 -0.96 1.88
CA GLY A 96 -3.28 -0.20 0.67
C GLY A 96 -3.33 -1.05 -0.60
N LYS A 97 -4.13 -0.61 -1.56
CA LYS A 97 -4.32 -1.28 -2.84
C LYS A 97 -3.11 -1.05 -3.75
N GLY A 98 -2.79 -1.99 -4.64
CA GLY A 98 -1.89 -1.71 -5.75
C GLY A 98 -2.50 -0.69 -6.71
N GLY A 99 -1.66 0.10 -7.36
CA GLY A 99 -2.07 1.03 -8.41
C GLY A 99 -2.32 0.32 -9.73
N ASP A 100 -3.13 0.93 -10.60
CA ASP A 100 -3.42 0.38 -11.92
C ASP A 100 -2.25 0.62 -12.88
N GLY A 101 -1.98 -0.33 -13.76
CA GLY A 101 -1.01 -0.16 -14.83
C GLY A 101 -1.53 -0.68 -16.15
N VAL A 102 -1.15 -0.01 -17.24
CA VAL A 102 -1.57 -0.43 -18.58
C VAL A 102 -1.16 -1.87 -18.88
N LEU A 103 0.06 -2.29 -18.49
CA LEU A 103 0.53 -3.66 -18.71
C LEU A 103 0.22 -4.57 -17.53
N SER A 104 0.47 -4.10 -16.32
CA SER A 104 0.21 -4.87 -15.10
C SER A 104 -0.23 -3.97 -13.96
N GLY A 105 -1.19 -4.43 -13.17
CA GLY A 105 -1.47 -3.80 -11.89
C GLY A 105 -0.32 -4.00 -10.89
N GLY A 106 -0.18 -3.07 -9.96
CA GLY A 106 0.73 -3.18 -8.83
C GLY A 106 0.20 -4.14 -7.76
N GLY A 107 1.08 -4.60 -6.88
CA GLY A 107 0.73 -5.46 -5.75
C GLY A 107 0.00 -4.71 -4.63
N GLY A 108 -0.90 -5.37 -3.93
CA GLY A 108 -1.47 -4.85 -2.69
C GLY A 108 -0.48 -5.03 -1.52
N GLY A 109 -0.44 -4.06 -0.60
CA GLY A 109 0.31 -4.20 0.65
C GLY A 109 -0.61 -4.68 1.77
N GLY A 110 -0.14 -5.58 2.64
CA GLY A 110 -0.95 -6.13 3.75
C GLY A 110 -2.34 -6.60 3.28
N GLY A 111 -3.43 -6.21 3.96
CA GLY A 111 -4.80 -6.54 3.55
C GLY A 111 -5.30 -5.96 2.21
N GLY A 112 -4.50 -5.13 1.54
CA GLY A 112 -4.87 -4.46 0.30
C GLY A 112 -4.97 -5.41 -0.89
N GLY A 113 -5.86 -5.09 -1.83
CA GLY A 113 -5.95 -5.84 -3.09
C GLY A 113 -4.94 -5.36 -4.14
N GLY A 114 -4.76 -6.12 -5.21
CA GLY A 114 -3.92 -5.71 -6.33
C GLY A 114 -4.60 -4.66 -7.22
N GLY A 115 -3.79 -3.91 -7.96
CA GLY A 115 -4.27 -2.98 -8.99
C GLY A 115 -4.66 -3.69 -10.28
N GLU A 116 -5.28 -2.98 -11.19
CA GLU A 116 -5.77 -3.50 -12.47
C GLU A 116 -4.75 -3.36 -13.59
N GLY A 117 -4.90 -4.15 -14.66
CA GLY A 117 -4.13 -3.98 -15.88
C GLY A 117 -4.48 -4.97 -16.99
N VAL A 118 -3.62 -5.10 -18.00
CA VAL A 118 -3.70 -6.27 -18.91
C VAL A 118 -3.46 -7.56 -18.11
N ILE A 119 -2.55 -7.51 -17.15
CA ILE A 119 -2.37 -8.52 -16.11
C ILE A 119 -2.73 -7.88 -14.77
N GLY A 120 -3.64 -8.49 -14.02
CA GLY A 120 -4.02 -7.98 -12.71
C GLY A 120 -2.89 -8.11 -11.69
N GLY A 121 -2.78 -7.11 -10.82
CA GLY A 121 -1.82 -7.09 -9.73
C GLY A 121 -2.17 -8.09 -8.63
N LYS A 122 -1.17 -8.61 -7.92
CA LYS A 122 -1.39 -9.55 -6.82
C LYS A 122 -1.95 -8.83 -5.58
N GLY A 123 -2.92 -9.40 -4.90
CA GLY A 123 -3.36 -8.91 -3.58
C GLY A 123 -2.31 -9.16 -2.50
N GLY A 124 -2.23 -8.28 -1.52
CA GLY A 124 -1.47 -8.53 -0.30
C GLY A 124 -2.18 -9.54 0.61
N ASP A 125 -1.58 -9.86 1.76
CA ASP A 125 -2.10 -10.80 2.76
C ASP A 125 -3.60 -10.61 3.08
N GLY A 126 -4.44 -11.53 2.58
CA GLY A 126 -5.90 -11.49 2.72
C GLY A 126 -6.64 -10.62 1.69
N GLY A 127 -5.91 -9.81 0.92
CA GLY A 127 -6.43 -8.99 -0.16
C GLY A 127 -6.64 -9.75 -1.48
N ALA A 128 -7.66 -9.37 -2.22
CA ALA A 128 -7.96 -9.94 -3.53
C ALA A 128 -6.98 -9.47 -4.62
N GLY A 129 -6.73 -10.29 -5.64
CA GLY A 129 -6.04 -9.83 -6.84
C GLY A 129 -6.84 -8.78 -7.60
N GLY A 130 -6.16 -7.97 -8.41
CA GLY A 130 -6.79 -6.98 -9.28
C GLY A 130 -7.32 -7.59 -10.58
N PHE A 131 -8.16 -6.84 -11.28
CA PHE A 131 -8.70 -7.27 -12.57
C PHE A 131 -7.60 -7.32 -13.65
N GLY A 132 -7.69 -8.30 -14.55
CA GLY A 132 -6.79 -8.39 -15.69
C GLY A 132 -7.46 -8.81 -16.99
N ILE A 133 -7.16 -8.14 -18.10
CA ILE A 133 -7.71 -8.54 -19.41
C ILE A 133 -7.26 -9.96 -19.77
N PHE A 134 -5.96 -10.24 -19.72
CA PHE A 134 -5.42 -11.57 -20.03
C PHE A 134 -5.45 -12.50 -18.83
N SER A 135 -5.09 -11.99 -17.66
CA SER A 135 -5.15 -12.77 -16.42
C SER A 135 -5.44 -11.85 -15.25
N GLY A 136 -6.47 -12.17 -14.48
CA GLY A 136 -6.65 -11.58 -13.16
C GLY A 136 -5.46 -11.85 -12.24
N GLY A 137 -5.26 -10.97 -11.26
CA GLY A 137 -4.17 -11.06 -10.32
C GLY A 137 -4.38 -12.16 -9.28
N GLY A 138 -3.31 -12.69 -8.72
CA GLY A 138 -3.43 -13.66 -7.62
C GLY A 138 -3.95 -13.01 -6.33
N GLY A 139 -4.72 -13.73 -5.53
CA GLY A 139 -4.99 -13.34 -4.13
C GLY A 139 -3.73 -13.47 -3.28
N GLY A 140 -3.64 -12.65 -2.22
CA GLY A 140 -2.63 -12.87 -1.19
C GLY A 140 -3.03 -13.99 -0.23
N SER A 141 -2.34 -14.14 0.90
CA SER A 141 -2.58 -15.24 1.85
C SER A 141 -3.98 -15.18 2.49
N GLY A 142 -5.00 -15.72 1.82
CA GLY A 142 -6.41 -15.63 2.24
C GLY A 142 -7.33 -14.99 1.21
N GLY A 143 -6.78 -14.18 0.31
CA GLY A 143 -7.55 -13.38 -0.64
C GLY A 143 -8.07 -14.16 -1.84
N GLY A 144 -9.15 -13.67 -2.45
CA GLY A 144 -9.63 -14.19 -3.72
C GLY A 144 -8.69 -13.83 -4.88
N GLY A 145 -8.69 -14.63 -5.94
CA GLY A 145 -8.11 -14.22 -7.21
C GLY A 145 -8.90 -13.06 -7.80
N GLY A 146 -8.22 -12.15 -8.49
CA GLY A 146 -8.85 -11.09 -9.26
C GLY A 146 -9.54 -11.65 -10.49
N ASP A 147 -10.60 -11.00 -10.95
CA ASP A 147 -11.29 -11.42 -12.16
C ASP A 147 -10.44 -11.15 -13.41
N GLY A 148 -10.73 -11.84 -14.49
CA GLY A 148 -10.15 -11.49 -15.78
C GLY A 148 -11.07 -11.73 -16.95
N THR A 149 -10.65 -11.35 -18.15
CA THR A 149 -11.44 -11.66 -19.36
C THR A 149 -11.10 -13.06 -19.85
N LEU A 150 -9.81 -13.33 -20.07
CA LEU A 150 -9.34 -14.62 -20.57
C LEU A 150 -9.14 -15.61 -19.41
N ILE A 151 -8.40 -15.22 -18.38
CA ILE A 151 -8.09 -16.10 -17.26
C ILE A 151 -8.39 -15.38 -15.94
N GLY A 152 -9.10 -16.06 -15.04
CA GLY A 152 -9.28 -15.58 -13.68
C GLY A 152 -8.03 -15.79 -12.84
N GLY A 153 -7.78 -14.90 -11.90
CA GLY A 153 -6.64 -14.98 -10.99
C GLY A 153 -6.75 -16.16 -10.01
N GLN A 154 -5.61 -16.64 -9.51
CA GLN A 154 -5.60 -17.72 -8.53
C GLN A 154 -5.93 -17.18 -7.13
N GLY A 155 -6.78 -17.90 -6.38
CA GLY A 155 -7.04 -17.61 -4.98
C GLY A 155 -5.86 -17.98 -4.08
N GLY A 156 -5.69 -17.24 -2.98
CA GLY A 156 -4.83 -17.65 -1.89
C GLY A 156 -5.45 -18.76 -1.03
N ASN A 157 -4.77 -19.17 0.04
CA ASN A 157 -5.28 -20.21 0.94
C ASN A 157 -6.69 -19.86 1.47
N GLY A 158 -7.68 -20.71 1.22
CA GLY A 158 -9.10 -20.49 1.53
C GLY A 158 -9.83 -19.55 0.56
N GLY A 159 -9.08 -18.80 -0.24
CA GLY A 159 -9.58 -17.85 -1.22
C GLY A 159 -10.10 -18.52 -2.49
N LYS A 160 -11.19 -17.97 -3.03
CA LYS A 160 -11.73 -18.41 -4.32
C LYS A 160 -10.84 -17.94 -5.47
N GLY A 161 -10.78 -18.70 -6.55
CA GLY A 161 -10.24 -18.17 -7.81
C GLY A 161 -11.14 -17.08 -8.39
N GLY A 162 -10.55 -16.18 -9.17
CA GLY A 162 -11.26 -15.11 -9.87
C GLY A 162 -12.09 -15.64 -11.03
N ASN A 163 -13.12 -14.91 -11.42
CA ASN A 163 -13.98 -15.29 -12.53
C ASN A 163 -13.39 -14.84 -13.86
N SER A 164 -13.83 -15.46 -14.95
CA SER A 164 -13.57 -14.94 -16.29
C SER A 164 -14.59 -15.38 -17.33
N VAL A 165 -14.45 -14.83 -18.54
CA VAL A 165 -15.26 -15.22 -19.69
C VAL A 165 -14.77 -16.54 -20.28
N PHE A 166 -13.46 -16.82 -20.28
CA PHE A 166 -12.92 -18.04 -20.87
C PHE A 166 -12.58 -19.09 -19.82
N GLN A 167 -11.56 -18.85 -18.98
CA GLN A 167 -11.12 -19.79 -17.96
C GLN A 167 -11.15 -19.19 -16.56
N GLY A 168 -11.97 -19.74 -15.66
CA GLY A 168 -11.99 -19.33 -14.26
C GLY A 168 -10.63 -19.59 -13.59
N GLY A 169 -10.29 -18.78 -12.61
CA GLY A 169 -9.06 -18.91 -11.85
C GLY A 169 -9.12 -20.06 -10.86
N ASN A 170 -7.98 -20.66 -10.53
CA ASN A 170 -7.95 -21.74 -9.56
C ASN A 170 -8.18 -21.23 -8.13
N GLY A 171 -8.91 -21.98 -7.31
CA GLY A 171 -9.00 -21.74 -5.88
C GLY A 171 -7.70 -22.12 -5.18
N GLY A 172 -7.34 -21.39 -4.12
CA GLY A 172 -6.26 -21.83 -3.24
C GLY A 172 -6.72 -22.97 -2.34
N LYS A 173 -5.85 -23.50 -1.48
CA LYS A 173 -6.17 -24.63 -0.58
C LYS A 173 -7.46 -24.38 0.21
N GLY A 174 -8.45 -25.26 0.10
CA GLY A 174 -9.79 -25.12 0.70
C GLY A 174 -10.72 -24.12 0.00
N GLY A 175 -10.23 -23.40 -1.01
CA GLY A 175 -10.96 -22.41 -1.79
C GLY A 175 -11.55 -22.98 -3.07
N LYS A 176 -12.67 -22.39 -3.51
CA LYS A 176 -13.35 -22.81 -4.74
C LYS A 176 -12.66 -22.25 -5.98
N GLY A 177 -12.72 -22.96 -7.09
CA GLY A 177 -12.40 -22.39 -8.40
C GLY A 177 -13.34 -21.25 -8.75
N GLY A 178 -12.84 -20.29 -9.52
CA GLY A 178 -13.62 -19.20 -10.09
C GLY A 178 -14.47 -19.68 -11.26
N VAL A 179 -15.54 -18.94 -11.55
CA VAL A 179 -16.42 -19.22 -12.69
C VAL A 179 -15.69 -18.88 -13.98
N GLY A 180 -15.72 -19.77 -14.96
CA GLY A 180 -15.29 -19.45 -16.32
C GLY A 180 -16.44 -19.67 -17.29
N GLY A 181 -16.63 -18.77 -18.25
CA GLY A 181 -17.69 -18.95 -19.24
C GLY A 181 -17.50 -20.23 -20.07
N LEU A 182 -16.27 -20.56 -20.46
CA LEU A 182 -15.97 -21.80 -21.18
C LEU A 182 -15.48 -22.90 -20.24
N PHE A 183 -14.48 -22.62 -19.39
CA PHE A 183 -13.85 -23.59 -18.51
C PHE A 183 -13.77 -23.07 -17.06
N GLY A 184 -14.26 -23.86 -16.11
CA GLY A 184 -14.25 -23.49 -14.71
C GLY A 184 -12.83 -23.54 -14.15
N GLY A 185 -12.54 -22.72 -13.15
CA GLY A 185 -11.29 -22.82 -12.43
C GLY A 185 -11.22 -24.10 -11.60
N ALA A 186 -10.03 -24.67 -11.42
CA ALA A 186 -9.88 -25.82 -10.53
C ALA A 186 -10.11 -25.39 -9.06
N GLY A 187 -10.74 -26.25 -8.27
CA GLY A 187 -10.76 -26.09 -6.83
C GLY A 187 -9.38 -26.37 -6.23
N GLY A 188 -9.02 -25.68 -5.15
CA GLY A 188 -7.83 -26.07 -4.40
C GLY A 188 -8.07 -27.38 -3.63
N SER A 189 -7.04 -27.87 -2.94
CA SER A 189 -7.19 -29.08 -2.11
C SER A 189 -8.32 -28.91 -1.09
N GLY A 190 -9.36 -29.75 -1.19
CA GLY A 190 -10.56 -29.66 -0.35
C GLY A 190 -11.59 -28.60 -0.78
N GLY A 191 -11.36 -27.89 -1.88
CA GLY A 191 -12.26 -26.90 -2.47
C GLY A 191 -12.98 -27.43 -3.70
N ALA A 192 -14.16 -26.89 -3.98
CA ALA A 192 -14.95 -27.26 -5.17
C ALA A 192 -14.37 -26.63 -6.44
N GLY A 193 -14.57 -27.27 -7.59
CA GLY A 193 -14.32 -26.67 -8.90
C GLY A 193 -15.22 -25.45 -9.16
N GLY A 194 -14.78 -24.59 -10.07
CA GLY A 194 -15.55 -23.50 -10.63
C GLY A 194 -16.62 -24.00 -11.59
N ILE A 195 -17.64 -23.16 -11.82
CA ILE A 195 -18.72 -23.46 -12.76
C ILE A 195 -18.29 -23.03 -14.16
N SER A 196 -18.72 -23.79 -15.17
CA SER A 196 -18.53 -23.49 -16.58
C SER A 196 -19.57 -24.13 -17.48
N LEU A 197 -19.56 -23.72 -18.75
CA LEU A 197 -20.34 -24.36 -19.80
C LEU A 197 -19.79 -25.73 -20.19
N PHE A 198 -18.46 -25.93 -20.11
CA PHE A 198 -17.76 -27.19 -20.38
C PHE A 198 -17.05 -27.73 -19.15
#